data_AF-A0A0S8E5Q7-F1
#
_entry.id   AF-A0A0S8E5Q7-F1
#
_cell.length_a   1.000
_cell.length_b   1.000
_cell.length_c   1.000
_cell.angle_alpha   90.00
_cell.angle_beta   90.00
_cell.angle_gamma   90.00
#
_symmetry.space_group_name_H-M   'P 1'
#
loop_
_entity.id
_entity.type
_entity.pdbx_description
1 polymer ?
#
loop_
_entity_poly.entity_id
_entity_poly.type
_entity_poly.pdbx_seq_one_letter_code
_entity_poly.pdbx_strand_id
1 'polypeptide(L)'
;MCEQLASRESEPFGADRRSVRQRDDVLQGLQPLLVQIRRVEEVLERIRRGEGTVGDLGVLERRLCEPVVLKGTCSDRTVSLVQPQAVRGALQGMGRELHLEVHAMPDRYPCYLLCRLGADWDAPDTVVEELHVSPRNDFFPDERFVILSRRGRSRTFLRLSIFRDRLRRRLAGTVRYALEDTCDRVLESAAKLVFGSAWYEDQRLPFHVSSVFGLTRFRWAVELVGFALGTDLYGVSTALRDCQRVLEFFENIYDNRPLARLLGQLARRRPSRLSRLEDAARRAFVRLNDCFAEFLGTTDALRGLGRCCLYQVVLAHFFDLAEVAPPAAWTPALEARIRRIEEGSEILACAVLDAIN
;
A
#
# COMPACT_ATOMS: atom_id res chain seq x y z
N MET A 1 -5.28 -26.67 -13.20
CA MET A 1 -4.49 -25.91 -12.21
C MET A 1 -5.36 -25.06 -11.26
N CYS A 2 -6.65 -24.85 -11.53
CA CYS A 2 -7.58 -24.14 -10.62
C CYS A 2 -8.31 -25.02 -9.58
N GLU A 3 -8.15 -26.34 -9.58
CA GLU A 3 -8.92 -27.23 -8.68
C GLU A 3 -8.27 -27.47 -7.31
N GLN A 4 -7.03 -27.04 -7.08
CA GLN A 4 -6.34 -27.26 -5.80
C GLN A 4 -6.55 -26.14 -4.76
N LEU A 5 -7.20 -25.03 -5.13
CA LEU A 5 -7.50 -23.92 -4.22
C LEU A 5 -8.87 -24.07 -3.52
N ALA A 6 -9.81 -24.85 -4.08
CA ALA A 6 -11.15 -25.00 -3.52
C ALA A 6 -11.28 -26.08 -2.42
N SER A 7 -10.22 -26.89 -2.18
CA SER A 7 -10.29 -28.06 -1.29
C SER A 7 -9.61 -27.90 0.07
N ARG A 8 -9.15 -26.68 0.43
CA ARG A 8 -8.50 -26.41 1.73
C ARG A 8 -9.27 -25.49 2.70
N GLU A 9 -10.43 -24.96 2.31
CA GLU A 9 -11.18 -24.01 3.16
C GLU A 9 -12.45 -24.57 3.79
N SER A 10 -12.75 -25.86 3.63
CA SER A 10 -13.89 -26.51 4.28
C SER A 10 -13.59 -27.05 5.69
N GLU A 11 -12.45 -26.70 6.29
CA GLU A 11 -12.21 -26.98 7.72
C GLU A 11 -12.78 -25.87 8.60
N PRO A 12 -13.61 -26.21 9.62
CA PRO A 12 -14.24 -25.22 10.47
C PRO A 12 -13.20 -24.56 11.37
N PHE A 13 -12.83 -23.31 11.03
CA PHE A 13 -12.23 -22.26 11.89
C PHE A 13 -11.51 -22.71 13.17
N GLY A 14 -10.58 -23.67 13.05
CA GLY A 14 -9.60 -23.99 14.07
C GLY A 14 -8.47 -22.98 13.99
N ALA A 15 -8.69 -21.79 14.54
CA ALA A 15 -7.60 -20.88 14.88
C ALA A 15 -6.62 -21.63 15.78
N ASP A 16 -5.51 -22.12 15.23
CA ASP A 16 -4.49 -22.84 15.99
C ASP A 16 -3.94 -21.87 17.05
N ARG A 17 -4.18 -22.14 18.34
CA ARG A 17 -3.68 -21.30 19.44
C ARG A 17 -2.16 -21.08 19.37
N ARG A 18 -1.45 -21.91 18.60
CA ARG A 18 -0.03 -21.76 18.28
C ARG A 18 0.29 -20.48 17.52
N SER A 19 -0.53 -20.04 16.56
CA SER A 19 -0.22 -18.89 15.70
C SER A 19 -0.24 -17.56 16.46
N VAL A 20 -1.23 -17.36 17.34
CA VAL A 20 -1.37 -16.14 18.15
C VAL A 20 -0.19 -15.98 19.11
N ARG A 21 0.18 -17.07 19.81
CA ARG A 21 1.35 -17.07 20.69
C ARG A 21 2.64 -16.77 19.93
N GLN A 22 2.80 -17.38 18.75
CA GLN A 22 3.98 -17.19 17.92
C GLN A 22 4.19 -15.72 17.51
N ARG A 23 3.11 -14.97 17.21
CA ARG A 23 3.22 -13.54 16.86
C ARG A 23 3.61 -12.66 18.05
N ASP A 24 2.95 -12.83 19.20
CA ASP A 24 3.27 -12.04 20.39
C ASP A 24 4.72 -12.31 20.84
N ASP A 25 5.16 -13.56 20.76
CA ASP A 25 6.53 -13.96 21.04
C ASP A 25 7.51 -13.30 20.06
N VAL A 26 7.18 -13.23 18.77
CA VAL A 26 7.99 -12.52 17.76
C VAL A 26 8.07 -11.03 18.07
N LEU A 27 6.96 -10.36 18.35
CA LEU A 27 6.94 -8.93 18.67
C LEU A 27 7.75 -8.63 19.94
N GLN A 28 7.60 -9.45 20.98
CA GLN A 28 8.41 -9.34 22.20
C GLN A 28 9.90 -9.56 21.90
N GLY A 29 10.24 -10.52 21.05
CA GLY A 29 11.60 -10.77 20.60
C GLY A 29 12.21 -9.64 19.78
N LEU A 30 11.39 -8.85 19.08
CA LEU A 30 11.81 -7.69 18.28
C LEU A 30 12.00 -6.41 19.10
N GLN A 31 11.43 -6.35 20.31
CA GLN A 31 11.45 -5.16 21.14
C GLN A 31 12.86 -4.58 21.38
N PRO A 32 13.92 -5.38 21.64
CA PRO A 32 15.27 -4.84 21.80
C PRO A 32 15.77 -4.09 20.56
N LEU A 33 15.48 -4.59 19.36
CA LEU A 33 15.87 -3.94 18.11
C LEU A 33 15.07 -2.67 17.86
N LEU A 34 13.75 -2.70 18.09
CA LEU A 34 12.88 -1.53 17.96
C LEU A 34 13.33 -0.40 18.89
N VAL A 35 13.67 -0.73 20.15
CA VAL A 35 14.24 0.23 21.10
C VAL A 35 15.55 0.80 20.58
N GLN A 36 16.44 -0.03 20.03
CA GLN A 36 17.72 0.44 19.53
C GLN A 36 17.58 1.36 18.31
N ILE A 37 16.69 1.04 17.37
CA ILE A 37 16.39 1.90 16.22
C ILE A 37 15.88 3.26 16.70
N ARG A 38 14.93 3.30 17.65
CA ARG A 38 14.42 4.55 18.20
C ARG A 38 15.49 5.39 18.88
N ARG A 39 16.39 4.76 19.65
CA ARG A 39 17.53 5.47 20.29
C ARG A 39 18.48 6.08 19.27
N VAL A 40 18.70 5.41 18.14
CA VAL A 40 19.48 5.97 17.03
C VAL A 40 18.74 7.17 16.43
N GLU A 41 17.45 7.01 16.12
CA GLU A 41 16.63 8.07 15.52
C GLU A 41 16.50 9.31 16.41
N GLU A 42 16.41 9.16 17.73
CA GLU A 42 16.39 10.28 18.68
C GLU A 42 17.65 11.15 18.57
N VAL A 43 18.83 10.53 18.44
CA VAL A 43 20.10 11.23 18.26
C VAL A 43 20.14 11.90 16.89
N LEU A 44 19.75 11.18 15.84
CA LEU A 44 19.68 11.71 14.48
C LEU A 44 18.75 12.92 14.38
N GLU A 45 17.60 12.86 15.04
CA GLU A 45 16.62 13.93 15.05
C GLU A 45 17.14 15.19 15.75
N ARG A 46 17.85 15.04 16.88
CA ARG A 46 18.54 16.15 17.56
C ARG A 46 19.58 16.81 16.66
N ILE A 47 20.45 16.02 16.03
CA ILE A 47 21.46 16.54 15.10
C ILE A 47 20.79 17.29 13.95
N ARG A 48 19.74 16.71 13.39
CA ARG A 48 18.99 17.29 12.27
C ARG A 48 18.29 18.61 12.62
N ARG A 49 17.88 18.82 13.86
CA ARG A 49 17.30 20.09 14.34
C ARG A 49 18.35 21.18 14.59
N GLY A 50 19.64 20.88 14.42
CA GLY A 50 20.73 21.78 14.80
C GLY A 50 20.99 21.84 16.31
N GLU A 51 20.33 20.98 17.08
CA GLU A 51 20.51 20.83 18.54
C GLU A 51 21.61 19.80 18.87
N GLY A 52 22.21 19.20 17.85
CA GLY A 52 23.29 18.22 17.99
C GLY A 52 24.64 18.88 18.19
N THR A 53 25.51 18.15 18.89
CA THR A 53 26.91 18.47 19.13
C THR A 53 27.80 17.42 18.48
N VAL A 54 29.11 17.70 18.36
CA VAL A 54 30.09 16.69 17.91
C VAL A 54 30.05 15.44 18.79
N GLY A 55 29.76 15.61 20.10
CA GLY A 55 29.59 14.49 21.02
C GLY A 55 28.44 13.54 20.64
N ASP A 56 27.39 14.05 20.00
CA ASP A 56 26.26 13.24 19.53
C ASP A 56 26.64 12.30 18.39
N LEU A 57 27.69 12.60 17.61
CA LEU A 57 28.24 11.66 16.63
C LEU A 57 28.87 10.44 17.33
N GLY A 58 29.59 10.65 18.42
CA GLY A 58 30.13 9.57 19.24
C GLY A 58 29.04 8.77 19.98
N VAL A 59 27.94 9.42 20.36
CA VAL A 59 26.76 8.72 20.89
C VAL A 59 26.11 7.87 19.79
N LEU A 60 25.96 8.41 18.59
CA LEU A 60 25.39 7.72 17.44
C LEU A 60 26.21 6.48 17.07
N GLU A 61 27.52 6.61 16.93
CA GLU A 61 28.44 5.50 16.65
C GLU A 61 28.30 4.41 17.72
N ARG A 62 28.32 4.80 19.00
CA ARG A 62 28.15 3.86 20.12
C ARG A 62 26.81 3.12 20.05
N ARG A 63 25.71 3.82 19.71
CA ARG A 63 24.37 3.22 19.57
C ARG A 63 24.32 2.26 18.38
N LEU A 64 24.91 2.61 17.24
CA LEU A 64 24.92 1.74 16.08
C LEU A 64 25.72 0.44 16.33
N CYS A 65 26.79 0.54 17.12
CA CYS A 65 27.69 -0.56 17.51
C CYS A 65 27.22 -1.36 18.76
N GLU A 66 26.20 -0.89 19.47
CA GLU A 66 25.71 -1.53 20.69
C GLU A 66 25.08 -2.89 20.34
N PRO A 67 25.49 -3.99 21.00
CA PRO A 67 24.95 -5.31 20.72
C PRO A 67 23.49 -5.41 21.16
N VAL A 68 22.65 -5.96 20.29
CA VAL A 68 21.23 -6.24 20.51
C VAL A 68 21.02 -7.74 20.46
N VAL A 69 20.38 -8.30 21.49
CA VAL A 69 20.01 -9.72 21.51
C VAL A 69 18.60 -9.88 20.94
N LEU A 70 18.49 -10.63 19.85
CA LEU A 70 17.23 -11.03 19.22
C LEU A 70 16.92 -12.47 19.59
N LYS A 71 15.72 -12.68 20.15
CA LYS A 71 15.25 -14.01 20.55
C LYS A 71 14.71 -14.76 19.34
N GLY A 72 15.45 -15.75 18.87
CA GLY A 72 15.04 -16.61 17.75
C GLY A 72 14.25 -17.83 18.20
N THR A 73 13.65 -18.56 17.27
CA THR A 73 12.93 -19.81 17.59
C THR A 73 13.88 -20.93 18.02
N CYS A 74 15.10 -20.96 17.47
CA CYS A 74 16.09 -22.02 17.72
C CYS A 74 17.26 -21.56 18.60
N SER A 75 17.63 -20.28 18.54
CA SER A 75 18.77 -19.72 19.26
C SER A 75 18.68 -18.21 19.30
N ASP A 76 19.05 -17.60 20.42
CA ASP A 76 19.26 -16.17 20.51
C ASP A 76 20.45 -15.75 19.65
N ARG A 77 20.37 -14.57 19.03
CA ARG A 77 21.45 -14.00 18.22
C ARG A 77 21.78 -12.59 18.67
N THR A 78 23.06 -12.33 18.88
CA THR A 78 23.57 -10.97 19.12
C THR A 78 23.92 -10.32 17.80
N VAL A 79 23.32 -9.16 17.52
CA VAL A 79 23.50 -8.38 16.28
C VAL A 79 23.77 -6.92 16.60
N SER A 80 24.19 -6.14 15.61
CA SER A 80 24.41 -4.70 15.72
C SER A 80 23.89 -3.99 14.47
N LEU A 81 23.43 -2.75 14.60
CA LEU A 81 22.90 -1.98 13.45
C LEU A 81 23.98 -1.66 12.41
N VAL A 82 25.26 -1.59 12.79
CA VAL A 82 26.39 -1.50 11.83
C VAL A 82 26.59 -2.78 10.98
N GLN A 83 25.89 -3.87 11.28
CA GLN A 83 25.94 -5.14 10.52
C GLN A 83 24.57 -5.51 9.94
N PRO A 84 24.08 -4.82 8.88
CA PRO A 84 22.73 -5.04 8.35
C PRO A 84 22.45 -6.49 7.93
N GLN A 85 23.45 -7.21 7.41
CA GLN A 85 23.29 -8.61 7.01
C GLN A 85 23.09 -9.54 8.21
N ALA A 86 23.77 -9.27 9.34
CA ALA A 86 23.59 -10.03 10.58
C ALA A 86 22.19 -9.81 11.15
N VAL A 87 21.71 -8.56 11.15
CA VAL A 87 20.34 -8.22 11.58
C VAL A 87 19.32 -8.93 10.70
N ARG A 88 19.42 -8.84 9.37
CA ARG A 88 18.52 -9.55 8.43
C ARG A 88 18.53 -11.05 8.64
N GLY A 89 19.71 -11.66 8.80
CA GLY A 89 19.84 -13.09 9.05
C GLY A 89 19.23 -13.52 10.39
N ALA A 90 19.29 -12.67 11.42
CA ALA A 90 18.62 -12.92 12.70
C ALA A 90 17.09 -12.78 12.59
N LEU A 91 16.60 -11.74 11.90
CA LEU A 91 15.17 -11.56 11.64
C LEU A 91 14.57 -12.76 10.90
N GLN A 92 15.24 -13.25 9.85
CA GLN A 92 14.82 -14.46 9.13
C GLN A 92 14.76 -15.72 10.01
N GLY A 93 15.58 -15.78 11.05
CA GLY A 93 15.56 -16.85 12.06
C GLY A 93 14.43 -16.72 13.08
N MET A 94 13.83 -15.54 13.22
CA MET A 94 12.62 -15.31 14.03
C MET A 94 11.35 -15.56 13.21
N GLY A 95 11.34 -15.07 11.97
CA GLY A 95 10.25 -15.22 11.01
C GLY A 95 10.73 -14.88 9.60
N ARG A 96 10.38 -15.72 8.62
CA ARG A 96 10.79 -15.53 7.21
C ARG A 96 10.13 -14.32 6.56
N GLU A 97 9.03 -13.89 7.14
CA GLU A 97 8.19 -12.77 6.77
C GLU A 97 8.73 -11.42 7.28
N LEU A 98 9.68 -11.41 8.21
CA LEU A 98 10.25 -10.16 8.73
C LEU A 98 11.29 -9.59 7.78
N HIS A 99 11.16 -8.31 7.46
CA HIS A 99 12.07 -7.60 6.56
C HIS A 99 12.52 -6.28 7.17
N LEU A 100 13.84 -6.02 7.11
CA LEU A 100 14.44 -4.75 7.46
C LEU A 100 15.05 -4.11 6.22
N GLU A 101 14.44 -3.00 5.79
CA GLU A 101 14.97 -2.11 4.78
C GLU A 101 15.70 -0.94 5.44
N VAL A 102 16.85 -0.59 4.88
CA VAL A 102 17.65 0.55 5.32
C VAL A 102 18.02 1.35 4.08
N HIS A 103 17.53 2.57 3.98
CA HIS A 103 17.95 3.50 2.94
C HIS A 103 18.95 4.49 3.52
N ALA A 104 20.05 4.69 2.80
CA ALA A 104 21.04 5.73 3.08
C ALA A 104 21.12 6.62 1.85
N MET A 105 20.36 7.72 1.89
CA MET A 105 20.40 8.73 0.83
C MET A 105 21.69 9.56 0.96
N PRO A 106 22.27 10.05 -0.16
CA PRO A 106 23.38 11.00 -0.11
C PRO A 106 23.04 12.18 0.82
N ASP A 107 23.97 12.53 1.69
CA ASP A 107 23.84 13.63 2.67
C ASP A 107 22.71 13.47 3.70
N ARG A 108 22.17 12.25 3.85
CA ARG A 108 21.15 11.94 4.86
C ARG A 108 21.58 10.78 5.73
N TYR A 109 21.15 10.84 6.98
CA TYR A 109 21.29 9.72 7.90
C TYR A 109 20.42 8.53 7.47
N PRO A 110 20.81 7.29 7.82
CA PRO A 110 20.05 6.11 7.46
C PRO A 110 18.64 6.16 8.06
N CYS A 111 17.65 5.79 7.26
CA CYS A 111 16.29 5.52 7.71
C CYS A 111 16.00 4.02 7.65
N TYR A 112 15.07 3.58 8.49
CA TYR A 112 14.75 2.19 8.76
C TYR A 112 13.27 1.93 8.52
N LEU A 113 12.97 0.83 7.85
CA LEU A 113 11.65 0.25 7.75
C LEU A 113 11.73 -1.21 8.19
N LEU A 114 11.15 -1.52 9.34
CA LEU A 114 10.94 -2.88 9.79
C LEU A 114 9.48 -3.23 9.53
N CYS A 115 9.26 -4.24 8.70
CA CYS A 115 7.91 -4.64 8.30
C CYS A 115 7.77 -6.16 8.24
N ARG A 116 6.52 -6.59 8.14
CA ARG A 116 6.15 -7.97 7.86
C ARG A 116 5.57 -8.08 6.46
N LEU A 117 6.13 -9.00 5.70
CA LEU A 117 5.72 -9.32 4.34
C LEU A 117 4.60 -10.38 4.37
N GLY A 118 3.79 -10.41 3.33
CA GLY A 118 2.85 -11.51 3.11
C GLY A 118 3.58 -12.85 2.95
N ALA A 119 2.96 -13.91 3.43
CA ALA A 119 3.55 -15.25 3.42
C ALA A 119 3.22 -16.05 2.15
N ASP A 120 2.16 -15.68 1.43
CA ASP A 120 1.71 -16.38 0.22
C ASP A 120 2.67 -16.12 -0.96
N TRP A 121 3.25 -17.20 -1.49
CA TRP A 121 4.12 -17.16 -2.66
C TRP A 121 3.35 -16.95 -3.96
N ASP A 122 2.05 -17.27 -3.96
CA ASP A 122 1.15 -17.10 -5.10
C ASP A 122 0.45 -15.73 -5.10
N ALA A 123 0.74 -14.89 -4.10
CA ALA A 123 0.24 -13.53 -4.00
C ALA A 123 1.29 -12.52 -4.52
N PRO A 124 0.85 -11.32 -4.93
CA PRO A 124 1.79 -10.23 -5.15
C PRO A 124 2.60 -9.97 -3.88
N ASP A 125 3.83 -9.49 -4.06
CA ASP A 125 4.68 -9.03 -2.96
C ASP A 125 3.94 -7.96 -2.16
N THR A 126 3.67 -8.23 -0.88
CA THR A 126 2.85 -7.37 -0.02
C THR A 126 3.54 -7.06 1.30
N VAL A 127 3.32 -5.87 1.81
CA VAL A 127 3.60 -5.47 3.19
C VAL A 127 2.28 -5.47 3.94
N VAL A 128 2.08 -6.44 4.84
CA VAL A 128 0.84 -6.62 5.61
C VAL A 128 0.87 -5.88 6.95
N GLU A 129 2.06 -5.47 7.38
CA GLU A 129 2.26 -4.77 8.65
C GLU A 129 3.56 -3.97 8.68
N GLU A 130 3.49 -2.76 9.23
CA GLU A 130 4.65 -1.90 9.52
C GLU A 130 4.91 -1.91 11.03
N LEU A 131 6.05 -2.45 11.44
CA LEU A 131 6.46 -2.54 12.84
C LEU A 131 7.25 -1.31 13.27
N HIS A 132 8.01 -0.74 12.34
CA HIS A 132 8.71 0.53 12.51
C HIS A 132 8.87 1.22 11.17
N VAL A 133 8.69 2.54 11.17
CA VAL A 133 8.94 3.41 10.02
C VAL A 133 9.63 4.65 10.55
N SER A 134 10.84 4.95 10.06
CA SER A 134 11.50 6.22 10.39
C SER A 134 10.64 7.43 10.01
N PRO A 135 10.55 8.47 10.86
CA PRO A 135 9.69 9.63 10.61
C PRO A 135 9.97 10.37 9.30
N ARG A 136 11.23 10.42 8.87
CA ARG A 136 11.63 10.94 7.56
C ARG A 136 12.19 9.80 6.72
N ASN A 137 11.46 9.42 5.70
CA ASN A 137 11.80 8.30 4.85
C ASN A 137 11.35 8.55 3.40
N ASP A 138 11.83 7.70 2.51
CA ASP A 138 11.55 7.69 1.07
C ASP A 138 11.10 6.29 0.59
N PHE A 139 10.70 5.41 1.53
CA PHE A 139 10.26 4.04 1.22
C PHE A 139 8.98 4.01 0.39
N PHE A 140 8.17 5.06 0.48
CA PHE A 140 6.82 5.14 -0.08
C PHE A 140 6.79 6.11 -1.28
N PRO A 141 7.00 5.62 -2.52
CA PRO A 141 6.86 6.45 -3.71
C PRO A 141 5.40 6.92 -3.94
N ASP A 142 4.44 6.20 -3.36
CA ASP A 142 2.99 6.38 -3.36
C ASP A 142 2.46 5.66 -2.10
N GLU A 143 1.32 6.08 -1.55
CA GLU A 143 0.75 5.46 -0.35
C GLU A 143 0.41 3.96 -0.52
N ARG A 144 0.28 3.49 -1.76
CA ARG A 144 -0.07 2.11 -2.12
C ARG A 144 1.13 1.18 -2.23
N PHE A 145 2.34 1.72 -2.33
CA PHE A 145 3.53 0.95 -2.68
C PHE A 145 4.68 1.19 -1.69
N VAL A 146 5.51 0.17 -1.54
CA VAL A 146 6.78 0.22 -0.81
C VAL A 146 7.87 -0.34 -1.71
N ILE A 147 9.02 0.32 -1.78
CA ILE A 147 10.19 -0.22 -2.48
C ILE A 147 11.09 -0.91 -1.44
N LEU A 148 11.34 -2.22 -1.63
CA LEU A 148 12.20 -3.02 -0.76
C LEU A 148 13.30 -3.74 -1.55
N SER A 149 14.47 -3.87 -0.94
CA SER A 149 15.60 -4.62 -1.48
C SER A 149 15.54 -6.08 -1.06
N ARG A 150 15.12 -6.96 -1.97
CA ARG A 150 15.05 -8.41 -1.71
C ARG A 150 16.04 -9.15 -2.61
N ARG A 151 16.96 -9.90 -2.00
CA ARG A 151 18.03 -10.65 -2.70
C ARG A 151 18.88 -9.75 -3.63
N GLY A 152 19.18 -8.53 -3.19
CA GLY A 152 19.99 -7.58 -3.95
C GLY A 152 19.26 -6.91 -5.12
N ARG A 153 17.94 -7.09 -5.25
CA ARG A 153 17.12 -6.41 -6.26
C ARG A 153 16.06 -5.57 -5.57
N SER A 154 15.87 -4.36 -6.08
CA SER A 154 14.75 -3.51 -5.72
C SER A 154 13.46 -4.11 -6.30
N ARG A 155 12.41 -4.21 -5.48
CA ARG A 155 11.08 -4.67 -5.88
C ARG A 155 10.02 -3.78 -5.26
N THR A 156 8.94 -3.55 -5.99
CA THR A 156 7.76 -2.82 -5.53
C THR A 156 6.80 -3.79 -4.84
N PHE A 157 6.43 -3.49 -3.60
CA PHE A 157 5.47 -4.24 -2.79
C PHE A 157 4.18 -3.45 -2.65
N LEU A 158 3.04 -4.13 -2.61
CA LEU A 158 1.76 -3.53 -2.24
C LEU A 158 1.73 -3.24 -0.73
N ARG A 159 1.40 -2.01 -0.37
CA ARG A 159 1.34 -1.55 1.02
C ARG A 159 -0.07 -1.74 1.58
N LEU A 160 -0.32 -2.87 2.21
CA LEU A 160 -1.64 -3.21 2.79
C LEU A 160 -1.73 -2.92 4.29
N SER A 161 -0.59 -2.74 4.94
CA SER A 161 -0.42 -2.27 6.31
C SER A 161 -1.32 -1.07 6.66
N ILE A 162 -1.54 -0.15 5.72
CA ILE A 162 -2.38 1.05 5.91
C ILE A 162 -3.84 0.73 6.28
N PHE A 163 -4.33 -0.45 5.92
CA PHE A 163 -5.70 -0.88 6.25
C PHE A 163 -5.79 -1.72 7.52
N ARG A 164 -4.64 -2.18 8.05
CA ARG A 164 -4.58 -3.17 9.12
C ARG A 164 -5.35 -2.75 10.36
N ASP A 165 -5.12 -1.55 10.86
CA ASP A 165 -5.76 -1.10 12.11
C ASP A 165 -7.27 -0.89 11.99
N ARG A 166 -7.75 -0.46 10.81
CA ARG A 166 -9.20 -0.34 10.56
C ARG A 166 -9.84 -1.73 10.49
N LEU A 167 -9.21 -2.65 9.76
CA LEU A 167 -9.66 -4.03 9.63
C LEU A 167 -9.65 -4.76 10.97
N ARG A 168 -8.57 -4.65 11.75
CA ARG A 168 -8.43 -5.25 13.08
C ARG A 168 -9.53 -4.79 14.02
N ARG A 169 -9.80 -3.48 14.09
CA ARG A 169 -10.90 -2.92 14.91
C ARG A 169 -12.27 -3.45 14.47
N ARG A 170 -12.50 -3.59 13.17
CA ARG A 170 -13.74 -4.14 12.63
C ARG A 170 -13.93 -5.62 12.99
N LEU A 171 -12.87 -6.41 12.86
CA LEU A 171 -12.88 -7.84 13.16
C LEU A 171 -12.90 -8.14 14.67
N ALA A 172 -12.40 -7.27 15.53
CA ALA A 172 -12.38 -7.49 16.98
C ALA A 172 -13.79 -7.73 17.59
N GLY A 173 -14.85 -7.21 16.95
CA GLY A 173 -16.23 -7.44 17.36
C GLY A 173 -16.81 -8.80 16.93
N THR A 174 -16.22 -9.46 15.94
CA THR A 174 -16.74 -10.70 15.32
C THR A 174 -15.82 -11.91 15.51
N VAL A 175 -14.52 -11.69 15.62
CA VAL A 175 -13.48 -12.72 15.71
C VAL A 175 -12.81 -12.64 17.08
N ARG A 176 -13.05 -13.65 17.93
CA ARG A 176 -12.47 -13.72 19.29
C ARG A 176 -11.07 -14.34 19.33
N TYR A 177 -10.72 -15.22 18.38
CA TYR A 177 -9.45 -15.96 18.35
C TYR A 177 -8.78 -15.82 16.97
N ALA A 178 -7.44 -15.76 16.93
CA ALA A 178 -6.66 -15.53 15.71
C ALA A 178 -7.12 -14.31 14.88
N LEU A 179 -7.35 -13.20 15.58
CA LEU A 179 -7.70 -11.92 14.97
C LEU A 179 -6.63 -11.48 13.96
N GLU A 180 -5.36 -11.60 14.34
CA GLU A 180 -4.22 -11.17 13.52
C GLU A 180 -4.07 -12.02 12.26
N ASP A 181 -4.10 -13.35 12.36
CA ASP A 181 -4.06 -14.23 11.17
C ASP A 181 -5.26 -14.01 10.25
N THR A 182 -6.42 -13.73 10.84
CA THR A 182 -7.62 -13.42 10.06
C THR A 182 -7.47 -12.10 9.34
N CYS A 183 -6.89 -11.09 10.00
CA CYS A 183 -6.56 -9.82 9.36
C CYS A 183 -5.60 -10.04 8.19
N ASP A 184 -4.54 -10.81 8.39
CA ASP A 184 -3.54 -11.11 7.37
C ASP A 184 -4.16 -11.81 6.16
N ARG A 185 -4.91 -12.88 6.38
CA ARG A 185 -5.60 -13.62 5.31
C ARG A 185 -6.52 -12.72 4.51
N VAL A 186 -7.25 -11.80 5.15
CA VAL A 186 -8.13 -10.86 4.44
C VAL A 186 -7.31 -9.89 3.60
N LEU A 187 -6.22 -9.33 4.14
CA LEU A 187 -5.35 -8.42 3.39
C LEU A 187 -4.69 -9.14 2.20
N GLU A 188 -4.11 -10.32 2.42
CA GLU A 188 -3.47 -11.12 1.37
C GLU A 188 -4.48 -11.56 0.30
N SER A 189 -5.69 -11.96 0.69
CA SER A 189 -6.75 -12.31 -0.26
C SER A 189 -7.21 -11.09 -1.06
N ALA A 190 -7.36 -9.92 -0.43
CA ALA A 190 -7.66 -8.67 -1.14
C ALA A 190 -6.51 -8.29 -2.09
N ALA A 191 -5.25 -8.53 -1.71
CA ALA A 191 -4.09 -8.34 -2.57
C ALA A 191 -4.18 -9.18 -3.83
N LYS A 192 -4.38 -10.49 -3.64
CA LYS A 192 -4.39 -11.48 -4.70
C LYS A 192 -5.57 -11.33 -5.63
N LEU A 193 -6.76 -11.12 -5.07
CA LEU A 193 -8.00 -11.07 -5.85
C LEU A 193 -8.24 -9.72 -6.50
N VAL A 194 -7.76 -8.61 -5.90
CA VAL A 194 -8.16 -7.26 -6.32
C VAL A 194 -6.96 -6.35 -6.52
N PHE A 195 -6.17 -6.05 -5.47
CA PHE A 195 -5.17 -4.99 -5.55
C PHE A 195 -4.03 -5.29 -6.52
N GLY A 196 -3.63 -6.55 -6.70
CA GLY A 196 -2.61 -6.94 -7.67
C GLY A 196 -2.97 -6.59 -9.12
N SER A 197 -4.26 -6.48 -9.43
CA SER A 197 -4.76 -6.03 -10.74
C SER A 197 -5.16 -4.55 -10.73
N ALA A 198 -5.71 -4.05 -9.62
CA ALA A 198 -6.22 -2.69 -9.53
C ALA A 198 -5.12 -1.63 -9.37
N TRP A 199 -3.99 -2.00 -8.75
CA TRP A 199 -2.88 -1.12 -8.43
C TRP A 199 -1.65 -1.48 -9.25
N TYR A 200 -1.25 -0.58 -10.15
CA TYR A 200 -0.03 -0.73 -10.95
C TYR A 200 0.81 0.55 -10.92
N GLU A 201 2.12 0.40 -11.11
CA GLU A 201 3.10 1.48 -10.92
C GLU A 201 2.87 2.67 -11.87
N ASP A 202 2.39 2.42 -13.10
CA ASP A 202 2.10 3.48 -14.07
C ASP A 202 0.96 4.42 -13.60
N GLN A 203 0.16 4.03 -12.60
CA GLN A 203 -0.84 4.90 -11.99
C GLN A 203 -0.24 5.95 -11.06
N ARG A 204 1.06 5.89 -10.75
CA ARG A 204 1.70 6.78 -9.78
C ARG A 204 1.47 8.26 -10.08
N LEU A 205 1.66 8.67 -11.35
CA LEU A 205 1.44 10.06 -11.75
C LEU A 205 -0.04 10.46 -11.65
N PRO A 206 -1.01 9.73 -12.25
CA PRO A 206 -2.43 10.03 -12.07
C PRO A 206 -2.88 10.11 -10.62
N PHE A 207 -2.40 9.23 -9.74
CA PHE A 207 -2.82 9.20 -8.33
C PHE A 207 -2.19 10.32 -7.52
N HIS A 208 -0.91 10.61 -7.76
CA HIS A 208 -0.26 11.76 -7.14
C HIS A 208 -1.01 13.05 -7.48
N VAL A 209 -1.29 13.29 -8.76
CA VAL A 209 -2.09 14.43 -9.23
C VAL A 209 -3.49 14.41 -8.58
N SER A 210 -4.13 13.25 -8.54
CA SER A 210 -5.46 13.11 -7.91
C SER A 210 -5.46 13.49 -6.43
N SER A 211 -4.40 13.12 -5.70
CA SER A 211 -4.28 13.44 -4.28
C SER A 211 -4.14 14.95 -4.03
N VAL A 212 -3.39 15.66 -4.88
CA VAL A 212 -3.17 17.11 -4.74
C VAL A 212 -4.42 17.90 -5.15
N PHE A 213 -5.07 17.50 -6.24
CA PHE A 213 -6.25 18.23 -6.77
C PHE A 213 -7.59 17.69 -6.29
N GLY A 214 -7.59 16.70 -5.40
CA GLY A 214 -8.82 16.11 -4.84
C GLY A 214 -9.66 15.31 -5.85
N LEU A 215 -9.03 14.72 -6.87
CA LEU A 215 -9.71 13.96 -7.94
C LEU A 215 -10.11 12.55 -7.49
N THR A 216 -11.02 12.49 -6.51
CA THR A 216 -11.41 11.24 -5.83
C THR A 216 -12.13 10.27 -6.76
N ARG A 217 -13.11 10.76 -7.53
CA ARG A 217 -13.90 9.93 -8.45
C ARG A 217 -13.07 9.48 -9.64
N PHE A 218 -12.16 10.32 -10.13
CA PHE A 218 -11.20 9.93 -11.15
C PHE A 218 -10.32 8.77 -10.66
N ARG A 219 -9.73 8.91 -9.47
CA ARG A 219 -8.95 7.81 -8.86
C ARG A 219 -9.78 6.53 -8.74
N TRP A 220 -11.02 6.62 -8.25
CA TRP A 220 -11.87 5.45 -8.12
C TRP A 220 -12.19 4.78 -9.46
N ALA A 221 -12.45 5.57 -10.49
CA ALA A 221 -12.73 5.08 -11.84
C ALA A 221 -11.49 4.39 -12.45
N VAL A 222 -10.29 4.94 -12.25
CA VAL A 222 -9.04 4.34 -12.71
C VAL A 222 -8.79 2.99 -12.01
N GLU A 223 -8.99 2.89 -10.70
CA GLU A 223 -8.87 1.61 -9.97
C GLU A 223 -9.90 0.58 -10.45
N LEU A 224 -11.16 1.00 -10.63
CA LEU A 224 -12.25 0.14 -11.11
C LEU A 224 -11.94 -0.44 -12.49
N VAL A 225 -11.52 0.42 -13.42
CA VAL A 225 -11.17 0.05 -14.78
C VAL A 225 -9.90 -0.80 -14.81
N GLY A 226 -8.88 -0.43 -14.02
CA GLY A 226 -7.66 -1.21 -13.87
C GLY A 226 -7.93 -2.63 -13.40
N PHE A 227 -8.77 -2.78 -12.37
CA PHE A 227 -9.23 -4.08 -11.91
C PHE A 227 -9.96 -4.85 -13.01
N ALA A 228 -10.95 -4.24 -13.66
CA ALA A 228 -11.76 -4.92 -14.68
C ALA A 228 -10.96 -5.39 -15.90
N LEU A 229 -9.88 -4.69 -16.26
CA LEU A 229 -9.02 -5.04 -17.40
C LEU A 229 -7.82 -5.92 -17.03
N GLY A 230 -7.35 -5.84 -15.78
CA GLY A 230 -6.13 -6.48 -15.31
C GLY A 230 -6.33 -7.81 -14.59
N THR A 231 -7.55 -8.32 -14.52
CA THR A 231 -7.89 -9.51 -13.73
C THR A 231 -8.59 -10.60 -14.55
N ASP A 232 -8.46 -11.85 -14.11
CA ASP A 232 -9.35 -12.93 -14.56
C ASP A 232 -10.68 -12.82 -13.79
N LEU A 233 -11.64 -12.10 -14.39
CA LEU A 233 -12.94 -11.84 -13.79
C LEU A 233 -13.73 -13.13 -13.48
N TYR A 234 -13.50 -14.22 -14.22
CA TYR A 234 -14.14 -15.50 -13.95
C TYR A 234 -13.57 -16.15 -12.68
N GLY A 235 -12.23 -16.21 -12.61
CA GLY A 235 -11.51 -16.72 -11.45
C GLY A 235 -11.86 -15.93 -10.19
N VAL A 236 -11.85 -14.59 -10.28
CA VAL A 236 -12.20 -13.71 -9.17
C VAL A 236 -13.67 -13.83 -8.77
N SER A 237 -14.62 -13.88 -9.74
CA SER A 237 -16.04 -14.10 -9.43
C SER A 237 -16.27 -15.38 -8.64
N THR A 238 -15.57 -16.46 -8.99
CA THR A 238 -15.65 -17.74 -8.28
C THR A 238 -15.06 -17.61 -6.87
N ALA A 239 -13.84 -17.08 -6.75
CA ALA A 239 -13.17 -16.93 -5.45
C ALA A 239 -13.91 -15.99 -4.48
N LEU A 240 -14.55 -14.94 -4.97
CA LEU A 240 -15.30 -13.99 -4.14
C LEU A 240 -16.56 -14.60 -3.52
N ARG A 241 -17.13 -15.67 -4.10
CA ARG A 241 -18.27 -16.38 -3.50
C ARG A 241 -17.87 -17.09 -2.21
N ASP A 242 -16.64 -17.58 -2.17
CA ASP A 242 -16.11 -18.31 -1.03
C ASP A 242 -15.45 -17.37 -0.01
N CYS A 243 -15.13 -16.13 -0.41
CA CYS A 243 -14.38 -15.17 0.40
C CYS A 243 -15.19 -13.93 0.85
N GLN A 244 -16.28 -14.15 1.61
CA GLN A 244 -17.18 -13.08 2.07
C GLN A 244 -16.47 -11.94 2.82
N ARG A 245 -15.41 -12.24 3.58
CA ARG A 245 -14.65 -11.22 4.35
C ARG A 245 -13.92 -10.22 3.46
N VAL A 246 -13.53 -10.60 2.25
CA VAL A 246 -12.94 -9.67 1.28
C VAL A 246 -14.01 -8.69 0.79
N LEU A 247 -15.22 -9.17 0.50
CA LEU A 247 -16.34 -8.28 0.15
C LEU A 247 -16.64 -7.30 1.28
N GLU A 248 -16.71 -7.78 2.53
CA GLU A 248 -16.91 -6.91 3.70
C GLU A 248 -15.78 -5.88 3.88
N PHE A 249 -14.53 -6.26 3.59
CA PHE A 249 -13.40 -5.33 3.60
C PHE A 249 -13.61 -4.19 2.60
N PHE A 250 -13.97 -4.50 1.35
CA PHE A 250 -14.22 -3.48 0.33
C PHE A 250 -15.47 -2.63 0.64
N GLU A 251 -16.49 -3.21 1.26
CA GLU A 251 -17.69 -2.48 1.65
C GLU A 251 -17.51 -1.57 2.86
N ASN A 252 -16.62 -1.91 3.81
CA ASN A 252 -16.58 -1.23 5.11
C ASN A 252 -15.25 -0.55 5.45
N ILE A 253 -14.15 -0.96 4.82
CA ILE A 253 -12.80 -0.50 5.14
C ILE A 253 -12.19 0.30 4.00
N TYR A 254 -12.38 -0.16 2.76
CA TYR A 254 -11.84 0.50 1.58
C TYR A 254 -12.81 1.56 1.04
N ASP A 255 -12.27 2.71 0.62
CA ASP A 255 -13.08 3.89 0.34
C ASP A 255 -13.71 3.88 -1.07
N ASN A 256 -13.18 3.09 -2.02
CA ASN A 256 -13.67 3.03 -3.39
C ASN A 256 -15.00 2.25 -3.51
N ARG A 257 -16.12 2.97 -3.38
CA ARG A 257 -17.48 2.42 -3.45
C ARG A 257 -17.83 1.78 -4.79
N PRO A 258 -17.47 2.36 -5.96
CA PRO A 258 -17.67 1.71 -7.24
C PRO A 258 -17.05 0.30 -7.31
N LEU A 259 -15.79 0.16 -6.88
CA LEU A 259 -15.12 -1.14 -6.87
C LEU A 259 -15.82 -2.13 -5.95
N ALA A 260 -16.20 -1.73 -4.74
CA ALA A 260 -16.96 -2.58 -3.83
C ALA A 260 -18.28 -3.08 -4.44
N ARG A 261 -19.02 -2.21 -5.14
CA ARG A 261 -20.25 -2.58 -5.86
C ARG A 261 -19.99 -3.60 -6.96
N LEU A 262 -18.93 -3.41 -7.76
CA LEU A 262 -18.55 -4.35 -8.81
C LEU A 262 -18.24 -5.72 -8.21
N LEU A 263 -17.42 -5.79 -7.15
CA LEU A 263 -17.05 -7.03 -6.49
C LEU A 263 -18.30 -7.76 -5.95
N GLY A 264 -19.23 -7.03 -5.33
CA GLY A 264 -20.50 -7.59 -4.87
C GLY A 264 -21.38 -8.13 -6.00
N GLN A 265 -21.39 -7.46 -7.16
CA GLN A 265 -22.10 -7.96 -8.35
C GLN A 265 -21.42 -9.20 -8.95
N LEU A 266 -20.08 -9.22 -9.02
CA LEU A 266 -19.30 -10.36 -9.50
C LEU A 266 -19.51 -11.61 -8.64
N ALA A 267 -19.58 -11.46 -7.32
CA ALA A 267 -19.84 -12.58 -6.41
C ALA A 267 -21.23 -13.20 -6.66
N ARG A 268 -22.25 -12.38 -6.92
CA ARG A 268 -23.65 -12.84 -7.05
C ARG A 268 -24.00 -13.37 -8.44
N ARG A 269 -23.37 -12.87 -9.50
CA ARG A 269 -23.78 -13.11 -10.88
C ARG A 269 -23.06 -14.30 -11.51
N ARG A 270 -23.71 -14.94 -12.49
CA ARG A 270 -23.06 -15.93 -13.35
C ARG A 270 -22.17 -15.22 -14.39
N PRO A 271 -21.05 -15.82 -14.83
CA PRO A 271 -20.03 -15.16 -15.67
C PRO A 271 -20.44 -14.79 -17.11
N SER A 272 -21.71 -14.93 -17.49
CA SER A 272 -22.14 -14.81 -18.90
C SER A 272 -22.10 -13.39 -19.48
N ARG A 273 -21.78 -12.36 -18.67
CA ARG A 273 -21.72 -10.95 -19.10
C ARG A 273 -20.36 -10.27 -18.89
N LEU A 274 -19.31 -11.04 -18.57
CA LEU A 274 -17.99 -10.46 -18.27
C LEU A 274 -17.35 -9.76 -19.48
N SER A 275 -17.59 -10.24 -20.70
CA SER A 275 -17.09 -9.59 -21.93
C SER A 275 -17.62 -8.17 -22.11
N ARG A 276 -18.90 -7.92 -21.78
CA ARG A 276 -19.49 -6.58 -21.85
C ARG A 276 -18.86 -5.61 -20.85
N LEU A 277 -18.54 -6.12 -19.66
CA LEU A 277 -17.84 -5.37 -18.62
C LEU A 277 -16.43 -4.98 -19.09
N GLU A 278 -15.66 -5.92 -19.65
CA GLU A 278 -14.33 -5.66 -20.20
C GLU A 278 -14.37 -4.63 -21.34
N ASP A 279 -15.33 -4.76 -22.26
CA ASP A 279 -15.52 -3.81 -23.35
C ASP A 279 -15.87 -2.41 -22.84
N ALA A 280 -16.74 -2.31 -21.83
CA ALA A 280 -17.07 -1.04 -21.18
C ALA A 280 -15.87 -0.44 -20.45
N ALA A 281 -15.11 -1.26 -19.72
CA ALA A 281 -13.90 -0.85 -19.02
C ALA A 281 -12.82 -0.35 -20.00
N ARG A 282 -12.66 -1.01 -21.16
CA ARG A 282 -11.70 -0.58 -22.20
C ARG A 282 -12.07 0.78 -22.78
N ARG A 283 -13.35 1.01 -23.08
CA ARG A 283 -13.84 2.33 -23.53
C ARG A 283 -13.66 3.38 -22.44
N ALA A 284 -13.97 3.04 -21.18
CA ALA A 284 -13.79 3.93 -20.05
C ALA A 284 -12.31 4.29 -19.85
N PHE A 285 -11.38 3.33 -20.00
CA PHE A 285 -9.94 3.56 -19.90
C PHE A 285 -9.45 4.62 -20.88
N VAL A 286 -9.80 4.47 -22.16
CA VAL A 286 -9.43 5.44 -23.21
C VAL A 286 -9.95 6.83 -22.84
N ARG A 287 -11.23 6.93 -22.49
CA ARG A 287 -11.85 8.22 -22.15
C ARG A 287 -11.30 8.85 -20.87
N LEU A 288 -10.97 8.05 -19.85
CA LEU A 288 -10.33 8.53 -18.62
C LEU A 288 -8.95 9.12 -18.94
N ASN A 289 -8.15 8.45 -19.77
CA ASN A 289 -6.85 8.97 -20.19
C ASN A 289 -6.99 10.26 -21.01
N ASP A 290 -7.95 10.34 -21.92
CA ASP A 290 -8.23 11.56 -22.68
C ASP A 290 -8.62 12.72 -21.74
N CYS A 291 -9.53 12.47 -20.78
CA CYS A 291 -9.91 13.46 -19.78
C CYS A 291 -8.74 13.90 -18.90
N PHE A 292 -7.87 12.97 -18.51
CA PHE A 292 -6.68 13.28 -17.71
C PHE A 292 -5.64 14.07 -18.51
N ALA A 293 -5.41 13.73 -19.77
CA ALA A 293 -4.53 14.47 -20.66
C ALA A 293 -5.06 15.89 -20.91
N GLU A 294 -6.37 16.06 -21.14
CA GLU A 294 -7.00 17.36 -21.27
C GLU A 294 -6.88 18.19 -19.98
N PHE A 295 -7.07 17.55 -18.81
CA PHE A 295 -6.87 18.18 -17.51
C PHE A 295 -5.43 18.70 -17.36
N LEU A 296 -4.42 17.85 -17.63
CA LEU A 296 -3.01 18.21 -17.57
C LEU A 296 -2.59 19.23 -18.64
N GLY A 297 -3.31 19.30 -19.76
CA GLY A 297 -3.12 20.29 -20.82
C GLY A 297 -3.63 21.70 -20.48
N THR A 298 -4.29 21.88 -19.34
CA THR A 298 -4.87 23.18 -18.94
C THR A 298 -3.78 24.24 -18.79
N THR A 299 -3.91 25.33 -19.55
CA THR A 299 -3.13 26.58 -19.38
C THR A 299 -3.82 27.48 -18.36
N ASP A 300 -3.07 28.42 -17.76
CA ASP A 300 -3.59 29.32 -16.73
C ASP A 300 -4.21 28.59 -15.52
N ALA A 301 -3.71 27.40 -15.19
CA ALA A 301 -4.26 26.56 -14.13
C ALA A 301 -3.99 27.13 -12.72
N LEU A 302 -2.83 27.76 -12.53
CA LEU A 302 -2.35 28.24 -11.23
C LEU A 302 -2.01 29.73 -11.28
N ARG A 303 -2.38 30.45 -10.23
CA ARG A 303 -2.09 31.89 -10.07
C ARG A 303 -0.57 32.10 -10.05
N GLY A 304 -0.10 33.11 -10.78
CA GLY A 304 1.34 33.40 -10.91
C GLY A 304 2.09 32.52 -11.89
N LEU A 305 1.45 31.47 -12.45
CA LEU A 305 2.04 30.55 -13.43
C LEU A 305 1.23 30.50 -14.73
N GLY A 306 0.54 31.60 -15.08
CA GLY A 306 -0.49 31.63 -16.13
C GLY A 306 -0.08 31.00 -17.48
N ARG A 307 1.20 31.12 -17.85
CA ARG A 307 1.70 30.64 -19.15
C ARG A 307 2.13 29.17 -19.18
N CYS A 308 2.17 28.50 -18.04
CA CYS A 308 2.59 27.11 -17.95
C CYS A 308 1.38 26.17 -18.05
N CYS A 309 1.49 25.13 -18.88
CA CYS A 309 0.53 24.05 -18.84
C CYS A 309 0.68 23.28 -17.52
N LEU A 310 -0.42 22.74 -16.99
CA LEU A 310 -0.39 22.02 -15.72
C LEU A 310 0.61 20.85 -15.72
N TYR A 311 0.73 20.09 -16.82
CA TYR A 311 1.71 19.00 -16.92
C TYR A 311 3.15 19.47 -16.69
N GLN A 312 3.50 20.68 -17.12
CA GLN A 312 4.86 21.22 -16.93
C GLN A 312 5.12 21.47 -15.45
N VAL A 313 4.13 22.04 -14.76
CA VAL A 313 4.21 22.26 -13.30
C VAL A 313 4.29 20.93 -12.57
N VAL A 314 3.44 19.96 -12.92
CA VAL A 314 3.43 18.62 -12.31
C VAL A 314 4.77 17.91 -12.48
N LEU A 315 5.39 17.96 -13.66
CA LEU A 315 6.68 17.32 -13.91
C LEU A 315 7.83 18.05 -13.21
N ALA A 316 7.80 19.39 -13.19
CA ALA A 316 8.82 20.19 -12.52
C ALA A 316 8.78 20.07 -11.00
N HIS A 317 7.57 19.90 -10.44
CA HIS A 317 7.31 19.90 -9.01
C HIS A 317 6.68 18.59 -8.52
N PHE A 318 7.09 17.44 -9.07
CA PHE A 318 6.43 16.16 -8.77
C PHE A 318 6.47 15.79 -7.27
N PHE A 319 7.50 16.19 -6.52
CA PHE A 319 7.63 15.85 -5.10
C PHE A 319 7.05 16.92 -4.16
N ASP A 320 6.90 18.15 -4.64
CA ASP A 320 6.46 19.35 -3.92
C ASP A 320 5.17 19.95 -4.51
N LEU A 321 4.44 19.18 -5.33
CA LEU A 321 3.28 19.66 -6.08
C LEU A 321 2.20 20.24 -5.15
N ALA A 322 2.00 19.65 -3.97
CA ALA A 322 1.05 20.14 -2.98
C ALA A 322 1.41 21.53 -2.44
N GLU A 323 2.70 21.88 -2.38
CA GLU A 323 3.20 23.18 -1.94
C GLU A 323 3.08 24.24 -3.04
N VAL A 324 3.26 23.84 -4.30
CA VAL A 324 3.20 24.73 -5.47
C VAL A 324 1.77 24.93 -5.99
N ALA A 325 0.91 23.93 -5.81
CA ALA A 325 -0.48 23.95 -6.25
C ALA A 325 -1.50 23.79 -5.10
N PRO A 326 -1.37 24.53 -3.97
CA PRO A 326 -2.36 24.47 -2.91
C PRO A 326 -3.70 25.04 -3.40
N PRO A 327 -4.84 24.69 -2.79
CA PRO A 327 -6.16 25.17 -3.21
C PRO A 327 -6.27 26.69 -3.38
N ALA A 328 -5.56 27.47 -2.55
CA ALA A 328 -5.53 28.94 -2.66
C ALA A 328 -4.88 29.46 -3.96
N ALA A 329 -4.05 28.66 -4.62
CA ALA A 329 -3.37 28.99 -5.87
C ALA A 329 -4.21 28.63 -7.11
N TRP A 330 -5.33 27.92 -6.95
CA TRP A 330 -6.14 27.47 -8.08
C TRP A 330 -6.85 28.66 -8.76
N THR A 331 -6.91 28.61 -10.09
CA THR A 331 -7.74 29.54 -10.87
C THR A 331 -9.15 28.97 -11.05
N PRO A 332 -10.15 29.82 -11.34
CA PRO A 332 -11.50 29.35 -11.68
C PRO A 332 -11.53 28.36 -12.85
N ALA A 333 -10.57 28.48 -13.79
CA ALA A 333 -10.41 27.56 -14.91
C ALA A 333 -10.01 26.16 -14.42
N LEU A 334 -9.02 26.06 -13.52
CA LEU A 334 -8.62 24.79 -12.92
C LEU A 334 -9.76 24.15 -12.11
N GLU A 335 -10.46 24.93 -11.28
CA GLU A 335 -11.61 24.41 -10.52
C GLU A 335 -12.71 23.84 -11.43
N ALA A 336 -13.02 24.53 -12.54
CA ALA A 336 -13.98 24.03 -13.51
C ALA A 336 -13.50 22.73 -14.20
N ARG A 337 -12.19 22.59 -14.43
CA ARG A 337 -11.58 21.38 -14.98
C ARG A 337 -11.59 20.22 -13.99
N ILE A 338 -11.33 20.47 -12.71
CA ILE A 338 -11.46 19.51 -11.61
C ILE A 338 -12.89 18.96 -11.56
N ARG A 339 -13.91 19.83 -11.56
CA ARG A 339 -15.32 19.40 -11.59
C ARG A 339 -15.63 18.52 -12.81
N ARG A 340 -15.19 18.94 -14.00
CA ARG A 340 -15.44 18.21 -15.24
C ARG A 340 -14.83 16.80 -15.25
N ILE A 341 -13.59 16.63 -14.81
CA ILE A 341 -12.96 15.30 -14.76
C ILE A 341 -13.62 14.42 -13.71
N GLU A 342 -14.02 14.97 -12.56
CA GLU A 342 -14.72 14.23 -11.50
C GLU A 342 -16.11 13.75 -11.95
N GLU A 343 -16.90 14.61 -12.59
CA GLU A 343 -18.20 14.27 -13.17
C GLU A 343 -18.07 13.25 -14.31
N GLY A 344 -17.12 13.47 -15.22
CA GLY A 344 -16.83 12.54 -16.31
C GLY A 344 -16.42 11.16 -15.80
N SER A 345 -15.59 11.11 -14.76
CA SER A 345 -15.12 9.86 -14.16
C SER A 345 -16.25 9.09 -13.47
N GLU A 346 -17.16 9.78 -12.80
CA GLU A 346 -18.35 9.16 -12.21
C GLU A 346 -19.25 8.53 -13.28
N ILE A 347 -19.51 9.24 -14.38
CA ILE A 347 -20.30 8.73 -15.51
C ILE A 347 -19.63 7.48 -16.10
N LEU A 348 -18.31 7.50 -16.29
CA LEU A 348 -17.56 6.36 -16.82
C LEU A 348 -17.59 5.16 -15.87
N ALA A 349 -17.41 5.38 -14.56
CA ALA A 349 -17.51 4.32 -13.57
C ALA A 349 -18.92 3.70 -13.54
N CYS A 350 -19.97 4.51 -13.58
CA CYS A 350 -21.35 4.02 -13.68
C CYS A 350 -21.57 3.20 -14.95
N ALA A 351 -21.08 3.64 -16.11
CA ALA A 351 -21.21 2.89 -17.36
C ALA A 351 -20.53 1.51 -17.30
N VAL A 352 -19.39 1.40 -16.62
CA VAL A 352 -18.72 0.11 -16.36
C VAL A 352 -19.59 -0.77 -15.45
N LEU A 353 -20.12 -0.21 -14.35
CA LEU A 353 -21.00 -0.92 -13.43
C LEU A 353 -22.33 -1.35 -14.06
N ASP A 354 -22.85 -0.59 -15.02
CA ASP A 354 -24.09 -0.94 -15.71
C ASP A 354 -23.88 -2.05 -16.75
N ALA A 355 -22.66 -2.22 -17.26
CA ALA A 355 -22.36 -3.25 -18.25
C ALA A 355 -22.41 -4.67 -17.67
N ILE A 356 -22.22 -4.83 -16.35
CA ILE A 356 -22.42 -6.12 -15.66
C ILE A 356 -23.90 -6.38 -15.35
N ASN A 357 -24.74 -5.34 -15.34
CA ASN A 357 -26.17 -5.43 -15.04
C ASN A 357 -26.95 -6.12 -16.14
#